data_AF-I1BV30-F1
#
_entry.id   AF-I1BV30-F1
#
_cell.length_a   1.000
_cell.length_b   1.000
_cell.length_c   1.000
_cell.angle_alpha   90.00
_cell.angle_beta   90.00
_cell.angle_gamma   90.00
#
_symmetry.space_group_name_H-M   'P 1'
#
loop_
_entity.id
_entity.type
_entity.pdbx_description
1 polymer ?
#
loop_
_entity_poly.entity_id
_entity_poly.type
_entity_poly.pdbx_seq_one_letter_code
_entity_poly.pdbx_strand_id
1 'polypeptide(L)'
;MHVRLHKYERNPNPLLVRQDESWYNSHIWVPLIDSFYDNIDEINCVRDGPASSSSRKRKRVIQERFERKKTDSKPDMSIRIVSGGGKPLKFGACEAASYYDGSDDKKYRYEATIKLLKMLKDMLFDLCEYVDWDVQKMKRINVEGCIQSVSC
;
A
#
# COMPACT_ATOMS: atom_id res chain seq x y z
N MET A 1 7.25 18.27 -8.74
CA MET A 1 5.77 18.27 -8.79
C MET A 1 5.27 19.04 -10.02
N HIS A 2 5.28 18.44 -11.22
CA HIS A 2 4.54 19.01 -12.36
C HIS A 2 3.07 18.67 -12.18
N VAL A 3 2.35 19.63 -11.59
CA VAL A 3 0.92 19.56 -11.28
C VAL A 3 0.15 19.20 -12.56
N ARG A 4 -0.80 18.27 -12.42
CA ARG A 4 -1.70 17.81 -13.49
C ARG A 4 -2.74 18.87 -13.89
N LEU A 5 -2.32 20.13 -14.00
CA LEU A 5 -3.14 21.30 -14.35
C LEU A 5 -3.96 21.05 -15.63
N HIS A 6 -3.34 20.41 -16.64
CA HIS A 6 -4.02 20.08 -17.90
C HIS A 6 -5.27 19.19 -17.74
N LYS A 7 -5.42 18.43 -16.63
CA LYS A 7 -6.64 17.66 -16.37
C LYS A 7 -7.78 18.55 -15.88
N TYR A 8 -7.49 19.61 -15.14
CA TYR A 8 -8.48 20.59 -14.70
C TYR A 8 -8.98 21.46 -15.87
N GLU A 9 -8.13 21.68 -16.86
CA GLU A 9 -8.39 22.54 -18.01
C GLU A 9 -9.06 21.81 -19.20
N ARG A 10 -9.18 20.48 -19.12
CA ARG A 10 -9.76 19.66 -20.20
C ARG A 10 -11.30 19.75 -20.20
N ASN A 11 -11.92 19.71 -21.37
CA ASN A 11 -13.37 19.70 -21.53
C ASN A 11 -13.85 18.44 -22.31
N PRO A 12 -14.68 17.56 -21.73
CA PRO A 12 -15.14 17.59 -20.33
C PRO A 12 -13.99 17.33 -19.36
N ASN A 13 -14.07 17.96 -18.19
CA ASN A 13 -13.08 17.76 -17.13
C ASN A 13 -13.24 16.31 -16.62
N PRO A 14 -12.21 15.45 -16.77
CA PRO A 14 -12.32 14.05 -16.39
C PRO A 14 -12.51 13.84 -14.88
N LEU A 15 -12.22 14.84 -14.04
CA LEU A 15 -12.49 14.80 -12.60
C LEU A 15 -13.96 15.08 -12.27
N LEU A 16 -14.71 15.69 -13.19
CA LEU A 16 -16.15 16.00 -13.01
C LEU A 16 -17.06 14.91 -13.60
N VAL A 17 -16.48 13.89 -14.24
CA VAL A 17 -17.20 12.76 -14.82
C VAL A 17 -16.93 11.53 -13.95
N ARG A 18 -17.93 10.66 -13.76
CA ARG A 18 -17.75 9.40 -13.02
C ARG A 18 -16.68 8.56 -13.72
N GLN A 19 -15.60 8.26 -13.01
CA GLN A 19 -14.53 7.37 -13.46
C GLN A 19 -14.57 6.07 -12.64
N ASP A 20 -13.97 5.00 -13.18
CA ASP A 20 -13.74 3.79 -12.41
C ASP A 20 -12.58 3.96 -11.39
N GLU A 21 -12.50 3.07 -10.41
CA GLU A 21 -11.47 3.11 -9.35
C GLU A 21 -10.05 3.01 -9.92
N SER A 22 -9.87 2.24 -11.01
CA SER A 22 -8.56 2.06 -11.65
C SER A 22 -8.07 3.35 -12.29
N TRP A 23 -8.98 4.18 -12.82
CA TRP A 23 -8.70 5.50 -13.32
C TRP A 23 -8.17 6.36 -12.19
N TYR A 24 -8.88 6.50 -11.07
CA TYR A 24 -8.43 7.32 -9.94
C TYR A 24 -7.07 6.86 -9.38
N ASN A 25 -6.87 5.54 -9.24
CA ASN A 25 -5.60 4.98 -8.79
C ASN A 25 -4.44 5.40 -9.71
N SER A 26 -4.59 5.24 -11.02
CA SER A 26 -3.53 5.59 -12.00
C SER A 26 -3.40 7.09 -12.27
N HIS A 27 -4.49 7.85 -12.10
CA HIS A 27 -4.60 9.24 -12.54
C HIS A 27 -4.56 10.27 -11.40
N ILE A 28 -4.65 9.86 -10.14
CA ILE A 28 -4.57 10.75 -8.99
C ILE A 28 -3.64 10.14 -7.94
N TRP A 29 -3.99 8.98 -7.39
CA TRP A 29 -3.39 8.50 -6.16
C TRP A 29 -1.94 8.06 -6.30
N VAL A 30 -1.62 7.22 -7.28
CA VAL A 30 -0.25 6.78 -7.52
C VAL A 30 0.68 7.96 -7.79
N PRO A 31 0.40 8.85 -8.74
CA PRO A 31 1.25 10.00 -9.02
C PRO A 31 1.44 10.93 -7.82
N LEU A 32 0.38 11.11 -7.01
CA LEU A 32 0.47 11.90 -5.79
C LEU A 32 1.45 11.26 -4.81
N ILE A 33 1.34 9.94 -4.60
CA ILE A 33 2.17 9.23 -3.63
C ILE A 33 3.60 9.09 -4.12
N ASP A 34 3.81 8.74 -5.39
CA ASP A 34 5.13 8.73 -6.01
C ASP A 34 5.80 10.10 -5.82
N SER A 35 5.07 11.20 -6.00
CA SER A 35 5.60 12.56 -5.83
C SER A 35 6.02 12.92 -4.39
N PHE A 36 5.49 12.23 -3.36
CA PHE A 36 5.94 12.43 -1.98
C PHE A 36 7.30 11.82 -1.70
N TYR A 37 7.71 10.79 -2.45
CA TYR A 37 8.98 10.08 -2.26
C TYR A 37 9.98 10.28 -3.41
N ASP A 38 9.59 10.98 -4.48
CA ASP A 38 10.39 11.21 -5.69
C ASP A 38 11.73 11.93 -5.42
N ASN A 39 11.83 12.66 -4.31
CA ASN A 39 13.02 13.39 -3.90
C ASN A 39 13.80 12.71 -2.76
N ILE A 40 13.45 11.47 -2.39
CA ILE A 40 14.13 10.74 -1.32
C ILE A 40 14.86 9.55 -1.92
N ASP A 41 16.20 9.61 -1.89
CA ASP A 41 17.05 8.54 -2.38
C ASP A 41 16.74 7.21 -1.71
N GLU A 42 16.89 6.12 -2.47
CA GLU A 42 16.68 4.74 -2.04
C GLU A 42 15.23 4.38 -1.66
N ILE A 43 14.27 5.30 -1.67
CA ILE A 43 12.86 4.99 -1.47
C ILE A 43 12.18 4.76 -2.81
N ASN A 44 11.43 3.66 -2.89
CA ASN A 44 10.65 3.31 -4.06
C ASN A 44 9.22 2.96 -3.68
N CYS A 45 8.27 3.54 -4.41
CA CYS A 45 6.88 3.10 -4.42
C CYS A 45 6.71 1.98 -5.46
N VAL A 46 6.16 0.84 -5.04
CA VAL A 46 6.03 -0.34 -5.90
C VAL A 46 4.61 -0.83 -5.94
N ARG A 47 4.10 -0.93 -7.16
CA ARG A 47 2.78 -1.49 -7.51
C ARG A 47 2.88 -3.00 -7.65
N ASP A 48 1.85 -3.72 -7.22
CA ASP A 48 1.72 -5.18 -7.38
C ASP A 48 2.91 -6.01 -6.84
N GLY A 49 3.71 -5.41 -5.95
CA GLY A 49 4.88 -6.05 -5.36
C GLY A 49 4.51 -7.27 -4.52
N PRO A 50 5.42 -8.25 -4.36
CA PRO A 50 5.15 -9.44 -3.55
C PRO A 50 4.81 -9.03 -2.11
N ALA A 51 3.91 -9.75 -1.43
CA ALA A 51 3.59 -9.50 -0.02
C ALA A 51 4.86 -9.44 0.84
N SER A 52 4.82 -8.75 1.99
CA SER A 52 5.98 -8.67 2.90
C SER A 52 6.44 -10.07 3.32
N SER A 53 7.71 -10.22 3.67
CA SER A 53 8.24 -11.50 4.14
C SER A 53 7.49 -11.98 5.36
N SER A 54 7.23 -11.09 6.32
CA SER A 54 6.52 -11.44 7.53
C SER A 54 5.07 -11.85 7.26
N SER A 55 4.37 -11.19 6.33
CA SER A 55 3.04 -11.66 5.93
C SER A 55 3.09 -13.04 5.28
N ARG A 56 4.12 -13.34 4.49
CA ARG A 56 4.34 -14.68 3.92
C ARG A 56 4.66 -15.72 4.99
N LYS A 57 5.58 -15.43 5.92
CA LYS A 57 5.97 -16.30 7.04
C LYS A 57 4.76 -16.59 7.94
N ARG A 58 4.05 -15.56 8.41
CA ARG A 58 2.85 -15.68 9.24
C ARG A 58 1.79 -16.55 8.56
N LYS A 59 1.58 -16.37 7.25
CA LYS A 59 0.63 -17.19 6.50
C LYS A 59 1.08 -18.64 6.34
N ARG A 60 2.39 -18.93 6.17
CA ARG A 60 2.89 -20.31 6.19
C ARG A 60 2.59 -21.01 7.51
N VAL A 61 2.86 -20.37 8.64
CA VAL A 61 2.56 -20.90 9.98
C VAL A 61 1.05 -21.10 10.18
N ILE A 62 0.20 -20.20 9.67
CA ILE A 62 -1.26 -20.36 9.73
C ILE A 62 -1.75 -21.45 8.77
N GLN A 63 -1.09 -21.63 7.62
CA GLN A 63 -1.45 -22.61 6.60
C GLN A 63 -1.10 -24.04 7.02
N GLU A 64 0.00 -24.24 7.75
CA GLU A 64 0.29 -25.50 8.45
C GLU A 64 -0.83 -25.88 9.45
N ARG A 65 -1.58 -24.88 9.93
CA ARG A 65 -2.67 -25.06 10.89
C ARG A 65 -4.05 -25.20 10.23
N PHE A 66 -4.25 -24.73 9.00
CA PHE A 66 -5.52 -24.76 8.27
C PHE A 66 -5.30 -24.76 6.74
N GLU A 67 -5.88 -25.73 6.02
CA GLU A 67 -5.87 -25.84 4.55
C GLU A 67 -6.70 -24.71 3.88
N ARG A 68 -6.16 -23.49 3.80
CA ARG A 68 -6.79 -22.39 3.02
C ARG A 68 -6.02 -22.13 1.73
N LYS A 69 -6.77 -21.86 0.65
CA LYS A 69 -6.24 -21.44 -0.67
C LYS A 69 -5.30 -20.23 -0.49
N LYS A 70 -4.18 -20.24 -1.23
CA LYS A 70 -3.19 -19.15 -1.30
C LYS A 70 -3.80 -17.86 -1.88
N THR A 71 -4.51 -17.10 -1.09
CA THR A 71 -4.83 -15.71 -1.42
C THR A 71 -3.76 -14.85 -0.75
N ASP A 72 -2.69 -14.54 -1.47
CA ASP A 72 -1.73 -13.54 -1.04
C ASP A 72 -2.46 -12.20 -0.93
N SER A 73 -2.45 -11.61 0.26
CA SER A 73 -3.10 -10.31 0.50
C SER A 73 -2.01 -9.29 0.19
N LYS A 74 -1.89 -8.96 -1.10
CA LYS A 74 -0.93 -7.99 -1.58
C LYS A 74 -1.51 -6.59 -1.40
N PRO A 75 -0.72 -5.61 -0.95
CA PRO A 75 -1.15 -4.23 -1.00
C PRO A 75 -1.19 -3.77 -2.45
N ASP A 76 -2.11 -2.85 -2.77
CA ASP A 76 -2.19 -2.24 -4.09
C ASP A 76 -0.90 -1.46 -4.40
N MET A 77 -0.26 -0.93 -3.35
CA MET A 77 1.08 -0.37 -3.41
C MET A 77 1.86 -0.58 -2.12
N SER A 78 3.18 -0.81 -2.23
CA SER A 78 4.09 -0.84 -1.08
C SER A 78 5.23 0.15 -1.25
N ILE A 79 5.58 0.84 -0.17
CA ILE A 79 6.69 1.78 -0.09
C ILE A 79 7.86 1.04 0.57
N ARG A 80 9.02 1.05 -0.10
CA ARG A 80 10.18 0.25 0.28
C ARG A 80 11.48 1.04 0.19
N ILE A 81 12.41 0.71 1.09
CA ILE A 81 13.81 1.12 1.01
C ILE A 81 14.55 0.08 0.16
N VAL A 82 15.34 0.56 -0.80
CA VAL A 82 16.13 -0.21 -1.75
C VAL A 82 17.59 0.20 -1.59
N SER A 83 18.20 -0.17 -0.47
CA SER A 83 19.63 -0.01 -0.22
C SER A 83 20.41 -1.30 -0.57
N GLY A 84 21.58 -1.10 -1.16
CA GLY A 84 22.55 -2.07 -1.70
C GLY A 84 22.32 -3.57 -1.47
N GLY A 85 21.96 -4.30 -2.53
CA GLY A 85 22.10 -5.76 -2.70
C GLY A 85 21.23 -6.68 -1.84
N GLY A 86 20.62 -6.17 -0.77
CA GLY A 86 19.78 -6.92 0.15
C GLY A 86 18.32 -7.03 -0.27
N LYS A 87 17.53 -7.79 0.51
CA LYS A 87 16.08 -7.84 0.33
C LYS A 87 15.47 -6.47 0.69
N PRO A 88 14.65 -5.86 -0.19
CA PRO A 88 14.05 -4.56 0.10
C PRO A 88 13.21 -4.58 1.38
N LEU A 89 13.40 -3.57 2.22
CA LEU A 89 12.64 -3.37 3.45
C LEU A 89 11.40 -2.56 3.16
N LYS A 90 10.24 -3.05 3.56
CA LYS A 90 8.98 -2.34 3.39
C LYS A 90 8.63 -1.62 4.67
N PHE A 91 8.25 -0.35 4.56
CA PHE A 91 7.79 0.45 5.70
C PHE A 91 6.43 1.09 5.46
N GLY A 92 5.90 1.05 4.24
CA GLY A 92 4.58 1.58 3.96
C GLY A 92 3.75 0.75 3.00
N ALA A 93 2.44 0.94 3.07
CA ALA A 93 1.47 0.29 2.19
C ALA A 93 0.27 1.19 1.92
N CYS A 94 -0.30 1.06 0.73
CA CYS A 94 -1.54 1.70 0.35
C CYS A 94 -2.57 0.67 -0.11
N GLU A 95 -3.82 0.88 0.28
CA GLU A 95 -4.98 0.08 -0.13
C GLU A 95 -6.05 0.99 -0.70
N ALA A 96 -6.57 0.62 -1.87
CA ALA A 96 -7.78 1.18 -2.43
C ALA A 96 -9.00 0.45 -1.85
N ALA A 97 -10.03 1.21 -1.51
CA ALA A 97 -11.28 0.74 -0.96
C ALA A 97 -12.46 1.57 -1.50
N SER A 98 -13.52 0.92 -1.96
CA SER A 98 -14.73 1.62 -2.39
C SER A 98 -15.62 1.99 -1.20
N TYR A 99 -16.35 3.09 -1.33
CA TYR A 99 -17.56 3.33 -0.54
C TYR A 99 -18.69 2.54 -1.19
N TYR A 100 -19.45 1.83 -0.34
CA TYR A 100 -20.63 1.02 -0.64
C TYR A 100 -21.44 1.49 -1.88
N ASP A 101 -21.55 0.64 -2.91
CA ASP A 101 -22.48 0.81 -4.03
C ASP A 101 -23.25 -0.50 -4.34
N GLY A 102 -23.74 -1.17 -3.29
CA GLY A 102 -24.62 -2.34 -3.40
C GLY A 102 -23.94 -3.71 -3.38
N SER A 103 -24.74 -4.76 -3.65
CA SER A 103 -24.39 -6.18 -3.47
C SER A 103 -23.27 -6.71 -4.36
N ASP A 104 -22.85 -5.94 -5.36
CA ASP A 104 -21.87 -6.36 -6.36
C ASP A 104 -20.44 -5.87 -6.11
N ASP A 105 -20.23 -4.95 -5.15
CA ASP A 105 -18.91 -4.35 -4.92
C ASP A 105 -18.12 -4.99 -3.77
N LYS A 106 -16.84 -5.28 -4.02
CA LYS A 106 -16.11 -6.43 -3.42
C LYS A 106 -15.16 -6.12 -2.27
N LYS A 107 -15.15 -4.91 -1.69
CA LYS A 107 -14.17 -4.60 -0.62
C LYS A 107 -14.62 -3.52 0.33
N TYR A 108 -15.05 -3.92 1.52
CA TYR A 108 -15.50 -3.00 2.56
C TYR A 108 -14.31 -2.13 3.05
N ARG A 109 -14.50 -0.81 3.22
CA ARG A 109 -13.46 0.09 3.79
C ARG A 109 -12.87 -0.42 5.11
N TYR A 110 -13.72 -0.97 5.97
CA TYR A 110 -13.34 -1.68 7.19
C TYR A 110 -12.43 -2.89 6.94
N GLU A 111 -12.77 -3.74 5.96
CA GLU A 111 -11.95 -4.90 5.59
C GLU A 111 -10.59 -4.47 5.02
N ALA A 112 -10.57 -3.45 4.17
CA ALA A 112 -9.36 -2.84 3.65
C ALA A 112 -8.49 -2.26 4.78
N THR A 113 -9.11 -1.61 5.77
CA THR A 113 -8.42 -1.08 6.96
C THR A 113 -7.80 -2.21 7.79
N ILE A 114 -8.55 -3.27 8.07
CA ILE A 114 -8.03 -4.43 8.81
C ILE A 114 -6.88 -5.09 8.05
N LYS A 115 -7.03 -5.26 6.72
CA LYS A 115 -5.99 -5.82 5.86
C LYS A 115 -4.74 -4.95 5.93
N LEU A 116 -4.88 -3.63 5.79
CA LEU A 116 -3.78 -2.68 5.87
C LEU A 116 -3.07 -2.74 7.22
N LEU A 117 -3.79 -2.66 8.33
CA LEU A 117 -3.22 -2.73 9.68
C LEU A 117 -2.43 -4.03 9.91
N LYS A 118 -2.94 -5.17 9.43
CA LYS A 118 -2.22 -6.46 9.51
C LYS A 118 -0.91 -6.41 8.73
N MET A 119 -0.90 -5.81 7.55
CA MET A 119 0.32 -5.66 6.74
C MET A 119 1.32 -4.70 7.39
N LEU A 120 0.86 -3.56 7.90
CA LEU A 120 1.73 -2.58 8.57
C LEU A 120 2.37 -3.18 9.83
N LYS A 121 1.60 -3.95 10.62
CA LYS A 121 2.15 -4.69 11.76
C LYS A 121 3.23 -5.70 11.32
N ASP A 122 3.00 -6.40 10.21
CA ASP A 122 3.98 -7.36 9.68
C ASP A 122 5.25 -6.64 9.15
N MET A 123 5.10 -5.44 8.55
CA MET A 123 6.23 -4.60 8.11
C MET A 123 7.02 -4.05 9.30
N LEU A 124 6.33 -3.57 10.35
CA LEU A 124 6.98 -3.11 11.58
C LEU A 124 7.81 -4.23 12.20
N PHE A 125 7.28 -5.45 12.23
CA PHE A 125 8.02 -6.61 12.72
C PHE A 125 9.26 -6.92 11.86
N ASP A 126 9.14 -6.90 10.53
CA ASP A 126 10.29 -7.06 9.62
C ASP A 126 11.38 -5.98 9.88
N LEU A 127 10.99 -4.74 10.18
CA LEU A 127 11.92 -3.65 10.48
C LEU A 127 12.57 -3.79 11.87
N CYS A 128 11.82 -4.24 12.88
CA CYS A 128 12.36 -4.55 14.19
C CYS A 128 13.37 -5.69 14.15
N GLU A 129 13.09 -6.76 13.38
CA GLU A 129 14.07 -7.84 13.11
C GLU A 129 15.33 -7.29 12.43
N TYR A 130 15.17 -6.39 11.46
CA TYR A 130 16.30 -5.81 10.72
C TYR A 130 17.25 -4.99 11.61
N VAL A 131 16.73 -4.29 12.60
CA VAL A 131 17.54 -3.52 13.56
C VAL A 131 17.98 -4.33 14.79
N ASP A 132 17.82 -5.65 14.75
CA ASP A 132 18.14 -6.58 15.84
C ASP A 132 17.49 -6.20 17.18
N TRP A 133 16.24 -5.71 17.13
CA TRP A 133 15.48 -5.29 18.30
C TRP A 133 16.17 -4.22 19.16
N ASP A 134 17.10 -3.46 18.60
CA ASP A 134 17.76 -2.34 19.28
C ASP A 134 16.73 -1.29 19.71
N VAL A 135 16.57 -1.11 21.02
CA VAL A 135 15.55 -0.23 21.61
C VAL A 135 15.69 1.22 21.15
N GLN A 136 16.90 1.72 20.91
CA GLN A 136 17.12 3.10 20.48
C GLN A 136 16.74 3.28 19.00
N LYS A 137 17.02 2.28 18.15
CA LYS A 137 16.60 2.29 16.74
C LYS A 137 15.11 2.05 16.60
N MET A 138 14.53 1.12 17.37
CA MET A 138 13.10 0.80 17.32
C MET A 138 12.22 2.01 17.63
N LYS A 139 12.60 2.87 18.58
CA LYS A 139 11.87 4.11 18.90
C LYS A 139 11.78 5.09 17.72
N ARG A 140 12.60 4.91 16.68
CA ARG A 140 12.65 5.75 15.49
C ARG A 140 11.99 5.10 14.27
N ILE A 141 11.51 3.87 14.38
CA ILE A 141 10.83 3.18 13.29
C ILE A 141 9.39 3.65 13.20
N ASN A 142 8.99 4.09 12.01
CA ASN A 142 7.60 4.36 11.66
C ASN A 142 7.18 3.49 10.48
N VAL A 143 5.90 3.09 10.47
CA VAL A 143 5.26 2.45 9.33
C VAL A 143 4.06 3.26 8.87
N GLU A 144 3.90 3.41 7.56
CA GLU A 144 2.97 4.37 6.97
C GLU A 144 1.86 3.66 6.19
N GLY A 145 0.61 3.98 6.52
CA GLY A 145 -0.57 3.42 5.89
C GLY A 145 -1.38 4.48 5.16
N CYS A 146 -1.76 4.21 3.91
CA CYS A 146 -2.70 5.04 3.16
C CYS A 146 -3.93 4.21 2.77
N ILE A 147 -5.12 4.77 3.01
CA ILE A 147 -6.37 4.24 2.45
C ILE A 147 -6.88 5.25 1.44
N GLN A 148 -7.01 4.81 0.21
CA GLN A 148 -7.57 5.59 -0.88
C GLN A 148 -9.00 5.13 -1.08
N SER A 149 -9.90 6.09 -1.24
CA SER A 149 -11.28 5.79 -1.51
C SER A 149 -11.84 6.86 -2.43
N VAL A 150 -12.76 6.43 -3.27
CA VAL A 150 -13.52 7.32 -4.14
C VAL A 150 -14.98 7.10 -3.78
N SER A 151 -15.60 8.14 -3.23
CA SER A 151 -17.05 8.21 -3.09
C SER A 151 -17.57 8.84 -4.38
N CYS A 152 -18.27 8.07 -5.21
CA CYS A 152 -19.02 8.63 -6.34
C CYS A 152 -20.41 9.04 -5.87
#